data_AF-A0A0C2ZWE2-F1
#
_entry.id   AF-A0A0C2ZWE2-F1
#
_cell.length_a   1.000
_cell.length_b   1.000
_cell.length_c   1.000
_cell.angle_alpha   90.00
_cell.angle_beta   90.00
_cell.angle_gamma   90.00
#
_symmetry.space_group_name_H-M   'P 1'
#
loop_
_entity.id
_entity.type
_entity.pdbx_description
1 polymer ?
#
loop_
_entity_poly.entity_id
_entity_poly.type
_entity_poly.pdbx_seq_one_letter_code
_entity_poly.pdbx_strand_id
1 'polypeptide(L)'
;MNDFEKLLSMLESDINLAIVVIIGILALIDVVFKKDLKSQIVSLGVLGTFIGIFMGLQDFNEVDIKNSVSNILVGLKTAFFTSIVAMGTALVLAIIQKTLYKNIDDENNQENLLKEISDKLNHLEKLNQTQETDKIIGELERLRIVQTDTREETKKVAVAIDELKTNSNQENQKLISILDTNFEKMNNSLEIAIEKLSKGATEEIMKALETVIKEFNQELQSSFGDNFVQLNEAVINLLKWQENYKTHIETLDEKLELSTTSIEKSKESLEVISSKNKEVLNVYGELKRIIDVYDRQIQNLTQHLQTYATLSSSAENMFATITTNISKTKEEFSDLSEHIKKENTKQLDNATEITSKIANDIKLKTTEIKSNFNDLTSSFEKNKKELELISNHFKNLGEEIPKALKVSLESLNSGLTSLTNNFQKDYKDIMDNYKNGIRQ
;
A
#
# COMPACT_ATOMS: atom_id res chain seq x y z
N MET A 1 -1.84 -47.31 -18.15
CA MET A 1 -1.92 -46.90 -16.74
C MET A 1 -3.37 -47.14 -16.34
N ASN A 2 -3.59 -48.22 -15.61
CA ASN A 2 -4.84 -48.97 -15.59
C ASN A 2 -5.95 -48.17 -14.90
N ASP A 3 -7.20 -48.28 -15.37
CA ASP A 3 -8.37 -47.70 -14.67
C ASP A 3 -8.48 -48.18 -13.20
N PHE A 4 -7.85 -49.31 -12.89
CA PHE A 4 -7.68 -49.83 -11.53
C PHE A 4 -6.76 -48.96 -10.64
N GLU A 5 -5.70 -48.37 -11.21
CA GLU A 5 -4.82 -47.42 -10.48
C GLU A 5 -5.57 -46.11 -10.17
N LYS A 6 -6.44 -45.65 -11.09
CA LYS A 6 -7.33 -44.50 -10.86
C LYS A 6 -8.38 -44.74 -9.79
N LEU A 7 -8.85 -45.98 -9.63
CA LEU A 7 -9.73 -46.38 -8.53
C LEU A 7 -8.96 -46.45 -7.20
N LEU A 8 -7.72 -46.94 -7.22
CA LEU A 8 -6.85 -46.99 -6.05
C LEU A 8 -6.46 -45.59 -5.55
N SER A 9 -6.22 -44.63 -6.45
CA SER A 9 -5.94 -43.24 -6.07
C SER A 9 -7.18 -42.51 -5.48
N MET A 10 -8.39 -43.09 -5.55
CA MET A 10 -9.57 -42.56 -4.84
C MET A 10 -9.64 -43.03 -3.38
N LEU A 11 -8.89 -44.08 -3.03
CA LEU A 11 -8.74 -44.59 -1.65
C LEU A 11 -7.67 -43.81 -0.85
N GLU A 12 -7.02 -42.82 -1.44
CA GLU A 12 -5.89 -42.07 -0.84
C GLU A 12 -6.33 -41.02 0.21
N SER A 13 -7.63 -40.81 0.37
CA SER A 13 -8.18 -40.13 1.55
C SER A 13 -8.24 -41.14 2.71
N ASP A 14 -7.51 -40.87 3.79
CA ASP A 14 -7.45 -41.71 5.01
C ASP A 14 -8.84 -42.11 5.53
N ILE A 15 -9.85 -41.28 5.27
CA ILE A 15 -11.22 -41.42 5.74
C ILE A 15 -12.05 -42.32 4.82
N ASN A 16 -11.80 -42.31 3.51
CA ASN A 16 -12.46 -43.20 2.55
C ASN A 16 -12.07 -44.65 2.80
N LEU A 17 -10.77 -44.88 3.04
CA LEU A 17 -10.26 -46.19 3.38
C LEU A 17 -10.89 -46.70 4.67
N ALA A 18 -11.03 -45.85 5.70
CA ALA A 18 -11.68 -46.22 6.95
C ALA A 18 -13.15 -46.64 6.75
N ILE A 19 -13.94 -45.88 5.99
CA ILE A 19 -15.36 -46.20 5.76
C ILE A 19 -15.52 -47.50 4.96
N VAL A 20 -14.72 -47.69 3.90
CA VAL A 20 -14.75 -48.92 3.08
C VAL A 20 -14.35 -50.15 3.90
N VAL A 21 -13.35 -50.02 4.78
CA VAL A 21 -12.95 -51.10 5.69
C VAL A 21 -14.07 -51.44 6.68
N ILE A 22 -14.75 -50.45 7.25
CA ILE A 22 -15.89 -50.68 8.16
C ILE A 22 -17.04 -51.38 7.42
N ILE A 23 -17.36 -50.97 6.18
CA ILE A 23 -18.36 -51.63 5.33
C ILE A 23 -17.97 -53.09 5.08
N GLY A 24 -16.70 -53.36 4.77
CA GLY A 24 -16.19 -54.72 4.56
C GLY A 24 -16.29 -55.60 5.80
N ILE A 25 -15.98 -55.05 6.99
CA ILE A 25 -16.13 -55.75 8.27
C ILE A 25 -17.61 -56.06 8.54
N LEU A 26 -18.52 -55.10 8.34
CA LEU A 26 -19.95 -55.31 8.53
C LEU A 26 -20.51 -56.35 7.56
N ALA A 27 -20.07 -56.36 6.30
CA ALA A 27 -20.46 -57.37 5.32
C ALA A 27 -19.96 -58.77 5.69
N LEU A 28 -18.75 -58.88 6.24
CA LEU A 28 -18.22 -60.15 6.73
C LEU A 28 -19.00 -60.64 7.95
N ILE A 29 -19.35 -59.75 8.88
CA ILE A 29 -20.19 -60.08 10.03
C ILE A 29 -21.58 -60.52 9.59
N ASP A 30 -22.19 -59.85 8.60
CA ASP A 30 -23.50 -60.22 8.05
C ASP A 30 -23.47 -61.67 7.51
N VAL A 31 -22.48 -62.00 6.68
CA VAL A 31 -22.33 -63.35 6.09
C VAL A 31 -22.00 -64.42 7.13
N VAL A 32 -21.10 -64.14 8.08
CA VAL A 32 -20.62 -65.14 9.06
C VAL A 32 -21.63 -65.36 10.19
N PHE A 33 -22.25 -64.29 10.70
CA PHE A 33 -23.16 -64.34 11.85
C PHE A 33 -24.65 -64.36 11.47
N LYS A 34 -24.99 -64.40 10.18
CA LYS A 34 -26.36 -64.45 9.66
C LYS A 34 -27.26 -63.32 10.19
N LYS A 35 -26.70 -62.13 10.40
CA LYS A 35 -27.44 -60.94 10.87
C LYS A 35 -27.79 -60.05 9.69
N ASP A 36 -29.01 -59.54 9.60
CA ASP A 36 -29.39 -58.59 8.56
C ASP A 36 -28.82 -57.19 8.85
N LEU A 37 -27.61 -56.92 8.35
CA LEU A 37 -26.90 -55.65 8.55
C LEU A 37 -26.95 -54.74 7.32
N LYS A 38 -27.77 -55.08 6.31
CA LYS A 38 -27.89 -54.32 5.06
C LYS A 38 -28.30 -52.87 5.30
N SER A 39 -29.27 -52.64 6.19
CA SER A 39 -29.75 -51.30 6.52
C SER A 39 -28.66 -50.43 7.14
N GLN A 40 -27.81 -51.02 7.98
CA GLN A 40 -26.68 -50.35 8.62
C GLN A 40 -25.57 -50.07 7.62
N ILE A 41 -25.28 -50.99 6.70
CA ILE A 41 -24.32 -50.79 5.60
C ILE A 41 -24.75 -49.64 4.68
N VAL A 42 -26.03 -49.60 4.29
CA VAL A 42 -26.58 -48.53 3.45
C VAL A 42 -26.54 -47.19 4.21
N SER A 43 -26.94 -47.18 5.48
CA SER A 43 -26.91 -45.98 6.33
C SER A 43 -25.48 -45.44 6.51
N LEU A 44 -24.48 -46.32 6.60
CA LEU A 44 -23.06 -45.94 6.67
C LEU A 44 -22.55 -45.36 5.34
N GLY A 45 -23.04 -45.85 4.19
CA GLY A 45 -22.78 -45.25 2.88
C GLY A 45 -23.38 -43.85 2.71
N VAL A 46 -24.59 -43.65 3.22
CA VAL A 46 -25.23 -42.32 3.27
C VAL A 46 -24.44 -41.37 4.16
N LEU A 47 -23.96 -41.83 5.32
CA LEU A 47 -23.08 -41.04 6.19
C LEU A 47 -21.77 -40.65 5.49
N GLY A 48 -21.14 -41.59 4.75
CA GLY A 48 -19.95 -41.31 3.95
C GLY A 48 -20.18 -40.25 2.87
N THR A 49 -21.40 -40.20 2.32
CA THR A 49 -21.79 -39.16 1.35
C THR A 49 -21.80 -37.77 2.01
N PHE A 50 -22.40 -37.66 3.20
CA PHE A 50 -22.43 -36.39 3.94
C PHE A 50 -21.03 -35.92 4.36
N ILE A 51 -20.16 -36.84 4.79
CA ILE A 51 -18.78 -36.53 5.15
C ILE A 51 -17.98 -36.05 3.93
N GLY A 52 -18.13 -36.71 2.78
CA GLY A 52 -17.43 -36.33 1.55
C GLY A 52 -17.84 -34.95 1.01
N ILE A 53 -19.13 -34.63 1.08
CA ILE A 53 -19.64 -33.30 0.72
C ILE A 53 -19.14 -32.24 1.71
N PHE A 54 -19.18 -32.54 3.02
CA PHE A 54 -18.70 -31.63 4.05
C PHE A 54 -17.21 -31.27 3.87
N MET A 55 -16.36 -32.25 3.55
CA MET A 55 -14.94 -32.02 3.26
C MET A 55 -14.73 -31.20 1.99
N GLY A 56 -15.51 -31.44 0.94
CA GLY A 56 -15.45 -30.66 -0.29
C GLY A 56 -15.82 -29.18 -0.10
N LEU A 57 -16.63 -28.87 0.92
CA LEU A 57 -17.09 -27.51 1.24
C LEU A 57 -16.22 -26.79 2.27
N GLN A 58 -15.39 -27.51 3.04
CA GLN A 58 -14.60 -26.92 4.14
C GLN A 58 -13.56 -25.90 3.65
N ASP A 59 -12.97 -26.15 2.47
CA ASP A 59 -11.97 -25.26 1.86
C ASP A 59 -12.59 -24.36 0.77
N PHE A 60 -13.91 -24.15 0.79
CA PHE A 60 -14.59 -23.30 -0.17
C PHE A 60 -14.26 -21.82 0.08
N ASN A 61 -13.60 -21.18 -0.89
CA ASN A 61 -13.26 -19.77 -0.83
C ASN A 61 -14.14 -18.95 -1.79
N GLU A 62 -14.93 -18.04 -1.23
CA GLU A 62 -15.82 -17.14 -1.99
C GLU A 62 -15.07 -16.23 -2.97
N VAL A 63 -13.78 -15.95 -2.72
CA VAL A 63 -12.94 -15.08 -3.55
C VAL A 63 -12.32 -15.81 -4.74
N ASP A 64 -12.10 -17.13 -4.64
CA ASP A 64 -11.50 -17.95 -5.69
C ASP A 64 -12.39 -19.16 -6.03
N ILE A 65 -13.50 -18.86 -6.70
CA ILE A 65 -14.51 -19.86 -7.08
C ILE A 65 -13.92 -20.95 -7.98
N LYS A 66 -12.98 -20.62 -8.89
CA LYS A 66 -12.45 -21.60 -9.85
C LYS A 66 -11.68 -22.73 -9.16
N ASN A 67 -10.79 -22.40 -8.23
CA ASN A 67 -10.04 -23.41 -7.48
C ASN A 67 -10.92 -24.10 -6.42
N SER A 68 -11.87 -23.37 -5.83
CA SER A 68 -12.81 -23.92 -4.84
C SER A 68 -13.75 -24.97 -5.43
N VAL A 69 -14.21 -24.78 -6.67
CA VAL A 69 -15.04 -25.77 -7.39
C VAL A 69 -14.27 -27.06 -7.66
N SER A 70 -12.96 -26.98 -7.92
CA SER A 70 -12.12 -28.17 -8.11
C SER A 70 -12.07 -29.04 -6.84
N ASN A 71 -11.96 -28.42 -5.66
CA ASN A 71 -11.96 -29.14 -4.38
C ASN A 71 -13.35 -29.73 -4.05
N ILE A 72 -14.44 -29.03 -4.37
CA ILE A 72 -15.80 -29.56 -4.25
C ILE A 72 -15.97 -30.80 -5.12
N LEU A 73 -15.48 -30.79 -6.37
CA LEU A 73 -15.57 -31.93 -7.28
C LEU A 73 -14.84 -33.17 -6.74
N VAL A 74 -13.73 -32.98 -6.03
CA VAL A 74 -12.99 -34.07 -5.36
C VAL A 74 -13.77 -34.62 -4.16
N GLY A 75 -14.35 -33.75 -3.32
CA GLY A 75 -15.21 -34.17 -2.20
C GLY A 75 -16.50 -34.87 -2.65
N LEU A 76 -17.10 -34.39 -3.73
CA LEU A 76 -18.28 -34.98 -4.36
C LEU A 76 -17.97 -36.36 -4.97
N LYS A 77 -16.85 -36.49 -5.68
CA LYS A 77 -16.38 -37.77 -6.23
C LYS A 77 -16.18 -38.82 -5.12
N THR A 78 -15.63 -38.38 -3.99
CA THR A 78 -15.48 -39.18 -2.78
C THR A 78 -16.83 -39.60 -2.17
N ALA A 79 -17.75 -38.65 -2.04
CA ALA A 79 -19.10 -38.89 -1.51
C ALA A 79 -19.85 -39.95 -2.34
N PHE A 80 -19.82 -39.83 -3.66
CA PHE A 80 -20.45 -40.81 -4.55
C PHE A 80 -19.79 -42.19 -4.48
N PHE A 81 -18.46 -42.24 -4.39
CA PHE A 81 -17.74 -43.52 -4.33
C PHE A 81 -18.12 -44.34 -3.10
N THR A 82 -18.14 -43.73 -1.91
CA THR A 82 -18.51 -44.43 -0.66
C THR A 82 -19.95 -44.95 -0.68
N SER A 83 -20.88 -44.19 -1.28
CA SER A 83 -22.28 -44.60 -1.46
C SER A 83 -22.43 -45.78 -2.42
N ILE A 84 -21.72 -45.75 -3.56
CA ILE A 84 -21.73 -46.83 -4.54
C ILE A 84 -21.20 -48.13 -3.92
N VAL A 85 -20.11 -48.05 -3.16
CA VAL A 85 -19.53 -49.22 -2.47
C VAL A 85 -20.50 -49.79 -1.43
N ALA A 86 -21.14 -48.95 -0.63
CA ALA A 86 -22.11 -49.38 0.38
C ALA A 86 -23.35 -50.04 -0.23
N MET A 87 -23.97 -49.37 -1.22
CA MET A 87 -25.19 -49.87 -1.87
C MET A 87 -24.90 -51.11 -2.72
N GLY A 88 -23.76 -51.14 -3.41
CA GLY A 88 -23.28 -52.32 -4.14
C GLY A 88 -23.03 -53.51 -3.22
N THR A 89 -22.38 -53.29 -2.07
CA THR A 89 -22.15 -54.35 -1.06
C THR A 89 -23.47 -54.86 -0.49
N ALA A 90 -24.43 -53.98 -0.16
CA ALA A 90 -25.75 -54.37 0.34
C ALA A 90 -26.57 -55.15 -0.71
N LEU A 91 -26.48 -54.78 -1.99
CA LEU A 91 -27.13 -55.50 -3.09
C LEU A 91 -26.54 -56.90 -3.27
N VAL A 92 -25.20 -57.00 -3.27
CA VAL A 92 -24.49 -58.28 -3.35
C VAL A 92 -24.87 -59.17 -2.18
N LEU A 93 -24.92 -58.64 -0.95
CA LEU A 93 -25.43 -59.35 0.22
C LEU A 93 -26.87 -59.83 0.05
N ALA A 94 -27.77 -59.00 -0.49
CA ALA A 94 -29.17 -59.40 -0.73
C ALA A 94 -29.28 -60.55 -1.73
N ILE A 95 -28.45 -60.55 -2.78
CA ILE A 95 -28.40 -61.62 -3.78
C ILE A 95 -27.80 -62.90 -3.18
N ILE A 96 -26.68 -62.79 -2.46
CA ILE A 96 -26.00 -63.91 -1.81
C ILE A 96 -26.95 -64.56 -0.79
N GLN A 97 -27.63 -63.77 0.05
CA GLN A 97 -28.60 -64.30 1.00
C GLN A 97 -29.78 -64.98 0.29
N LYS A 98 -30.37 -64.36 -0.73
CA LYS A 98 -31.47 -64.98 -1.52
C LYS A 98 -31.05 -66.27 -2.21
N THR A 99 -29.78 -66.41 -2.58
CA THR A 99 -29.24 -67.57 -3.29
C THR A 99 -28.77 -68.68 -2.35
N LEU A 100 -28.20 -68.34 -1.19
CA LEU A 100 -27.70 -69.31 -0.20
C LEU A 100 -28.74 -69.75 0.84
N TYR A 101 -29.75 -68.92 1.16
CA TYR A 101 -30.74 -69.20 2.22
C TYR A 101 -32.07 -69.77 1.72
N LYS A 102 -32.16 -70.19 0.46
CA LYS A 102 -33.38 -70.76 -0.15
C LYS A 102 -33.79 -72.14 0.42
N ASN A 103 -33.23 -72.59 1.55
CA ASN A 103 -33.37 -73.98 2.01
C ASN A 103 -33.72 -74.17 3.51
N ILE A 104 -34.31 -73.20 4.22
CA ILE A 104 -34.54 -73.35 5.68
C ILE A 104 -35.99 -73.14 6.18
N ASP A 105 -36.97 -72.76 5.36
CA ASP A 105 -38.36 -72.48 5.87
C ASP A 105 -39.48 -73.41 5.34
N ASP A 106 -39.16 -74.60 4.80
CA ASP A 106 -40.14 -75.50 4.15
C ASP A 106 -40.23 -76.91 4.80
N GLU A 107 -40.13 -77.00 6.13
CA GLU A 107 -40.11 -78.30 6.84
C GLU A 107 -41.03 -78.36 8.07
N ASN A 108 -42.28 -77.83 8.00
CA ASN A 108 -43.21 -77.88 9.14
C ASN A 108 -44.70 -78.12 8.82
N ASN A 109 -45.07 -78.68 7.66
CA ASN A 109 -46.49 -78.85 7.32
C ASN A 109 -46.91 -80.22 6.73
N GLN A 110 -46.15 -81.29 6.99
CA GLN A 110 -46.46 -82.64 6.48
C GLN A 110 -46.78 -83.69 7.57
N GLU A 111 -46.72 -83.32 8.85
CA GLU A 111 -46.90 -84.24 9.99
C GLU A 111 -48.35 -84.31 10.53
N ASN A 112 -49.26 -83.43 10.08
CA ASN A 112 -50.64 -83.38 10.58
C ASN A 112 -51.67 -84.17 9.76
N LEU A 113 -51.36 -84.60 8.53
CA LEU A 113 -52.32 -85.30 7.66
C LEU A 113 -52.38 -86.83 7.89
N LEU A 114 -51.35 -87.40 8.53
CA LEU A 114 -51.25 -88.85 8.75
C LEU A 114 -51.95 -89.32 10.04
N LYS A 115 -52.34 -88.41 10.94
CA LYS A 115 -53.08 -88.72 12.17
C LYS A 115 -54.61 -88.85 11.97
N GLU A 116 -55.18 -88.24 10.94
CA GLU A 116 -56.65 -88.20 10.75
C GLU A 116 -57.22 -89.40 9.98
N ILE A 117 -56.38 -90.09 9.19
CA ILE A 117 -56.77 -91.27 8.40
C ILE A 117 -56.84 -92.55 9.25
N SER A 118 -56.10 -92.60 10.36
CA SER A 118 -56.03 -93.78 11.24
C SER A 118 -57.26 -93.94 12.15
N ASP A 119 -58.01 -92.86 12.43
CA ASP A 119 -59.13 -92.88 13.39
C ASP A 119 -60.49 -93.26 12.77
N LYS A 120 -60.61 -93.29 11.44
CA LYS A 120 -61.89 -93.64 10.76
C LYS A 120 -62.01 -95.09 10.31
N LEU A 121 -60.98 -95.92 10.47
CA LEU A 121 -61.01 -97.34 10.09
C LEU A 121 -61.50 -98.28 11.21
N ASN A 122 -61.68 -97.78 12.44
CA ASN A 122 -62.14 -98.59 13.59
C ASN A 122 -63.67 -98.64 13.77
N HIS A 123 -64.46 -98.15 12.81
CA HIS A 123 -65.92 -98.00 13.01
C HIS A 123 -66.82 -98.68 11.98
N LEU A 124 -66.32 -99.72 11.28
CA LEU A 124 -67.12 -100.55 10.37
C LEU A 124 -66.98 -102.05 10.68
N GLU A 125 -67.23 -102.41 11.93
CA GLU A 125 -67.30 -103.81 12.37
C GLU A 125 -68.47 -104.01 13.34
N LYS A 126 -69.71 -103.89 12.84
CA LYS A 126 -70.90 -104.54 13.42
C LYS A 126 -72.16 -104.30 12.56
N LEU A 127 -72.50 -105.31 11.79
CA LEU A 127 -73.87 -105.62 11.37
C LEU A 127 -74.18 -107.02 11.91
N ASN A 128 -75.44 -107.27 12.31
CA ASN A 128 -76.32 -108.27 11.68
C ASN A 128 -77.46 -108.78 12.63
N GLN A 129 -78.55 -109.22 11.97
CA GLN A 129 -79.60 -110.22 12.34
C GLN A 129 -81.02 -109.66 12.60
N THR A 130 -82.00 -109.80 11.68
CA THR A 130 -82.92 -110.95 11.34
C THR A 130 -83.98 -111.24 12.43
N GLN A 131 -85.22 -111.72 12.25
CA GLN A 131 -86.00 -112.32 11.16
C GLN A 131 -87.50 -112.43 11.60
N GLU A 132 -88.40 -112.49 10.62
CA GLU A 132 -89.58 -113.39 10.46
C GLU A 132 -90.77 -113.56 11.44
N THR A 133 -91.93 -113.57 10.78
CA THR A 133 -93.30 -114.00 11.12
C THR A 133 -93.50 -115.51 11.05
N ASP A 134 -94.49 -116.09 11.75
CA ASP A 134 -94.97 -117.44 11.44
C ASP A 134 -96.41 -117.78 11.92
N LYS A 135 -97.13 -118.53 11.05
CA LYS A 135 -98.26 -119.50 11.28
C LYS A 135 -99.61 -118.97 11.81
N ILE A 136 -100.76 -119.06 11.13
CA ILE A 136 -101.36 -120.04 10.20
C ILE A 136 -101.15 -121.49 10.64
N ILE A 137 -102.21 -122.12 11.17
CA ILE A 137 -102.66 -123.53 11.02
C ILE A 137 -103.58 -123.82 12.22
N GLY A 138 -104.88 -123.66 12.05
CA GLY A 138 -105.86 -123.87 13.12
C GLY A 138 -107.26 -124.27 12.66
N GLU A 139 -107.76 -123.78 11.52
CA GLU A 139 -109.18 -124.02 11.17
C GLU A 139 -109.37 -124.68 9.81
N LEU A 140 -108.64 -125.78 9.60
CA LEU A 140 -108.85 -126.75 8.53
C LEU A 140 -110.14 -127.59 8.69
N GLU A 141 -111.03 -127.26 9.64
CA GLU A 141 -112.24 -128.03 9.94
C GLU A 141 -113.54 -127.39 9.40
N ARG A 142 -113.47 -126.21 8.75
CA ARG A 142 -114.62 -125.59 8.03
C ARG A 142 -114.80 -126.06 6.58
N LEU A 143 -113.97 -127.01 6.12
CA LEU A 143 -113.89 -127.49 4.74
C LEU A 143 -115.10 -128.27 4.19
N ARG A 144 -116.21 -128.38 4.95
CA ARG A 144 -117.47 -128.96 4.44
C ARG A 144 -118.59 -127.94 4.18
N ILE A 145 -118.50 -126.73 4.74
CA ILE A 145 -119.41 -125.59 4.44
C ILE A 145 -118.79 -124.65 3.40
N VAL A 146 -117.45 -124.64 3.31
CA VAL A 146 -116.67 -123.80 2.40
C VAL A 146 -116.78 -124.19 0.92
N GLN A 147 -117.35 -125.34 0.52
CA GLN A 147 -117.40 -125.75 -0.89
C GLN A 147 -118.50 -125.04 -1.73
N THR A 148 -119.50 -124.44 -1.06
CA THR A 148 -120.53 -123.60 -1.71
C THR A 148 -120.17 -122.11 -1.62
N ASP A 149 -119.54 -121.68 -0.51
CA ASP A 149 -119.01 -120.32 -0.34
C ASP A 149 -117.72 -120.07 -1.14
N THR A 150 -116.88 -121.08 -1.39
CA THR A 150 -115.67 -120.90 -2.23
C THR A 150 -115.99 -120.52 -3.66
N ARG A 151 -117.15 -120.89 -4.22
CA ARG A 151 -117.51 -120.49 -5.59
C ARG A 151 -118.01 -119.03 -5.66
N GLU A 152 -118.56 -118.52 -4.56
CA GLU A 152 -118.99 -117.12 -4.45
C GLU A 152 -117.85 -116.21 -3.99
N GLU A 153 -117.00 -116.68 -3.06
CA GLU A 153 -115.76 -116.02 -2.66
C GLU A 153 -114.71 -116.06 -3.76
N THR A 154 -114.53 -117.14 -4.53
CA THR A 154 -113.62 -117.10 -5.70
C THR A 154 -114.13 -116.17 -6.78
N LYS A 155 -115.45 -115.98 -6.93
CA LYS A 155 -116.00 -114.92 -7.79
C LYS A 155 -115.75 -113.53 -7.22
N LYS A 156 -115.93 -113.31 -5.91
CA LYS A 156 -115.62 -112.02 -5.25
C LYS A 156 -114.12 -111.72 -5.30
N VAL A 157 -113.26 -112.72 -5.16
CA VAL A 157 -111.80 -112.62 -5.29
C VAL A 157 -111.41 -112.39 -6.74
N ALA A 158 -112.03 -113.06 -7.72
CA ALA A 158 -111.79 -112.78 -9.13
C ALA A 158 -112.23 -111.36 -9.51
N VAL A 159 -113.39 -110.89 -9.01
CA VAL A 159 -113.85 -109.50 -9.17
C VAL A 159 -112.92 -108.52 -8.45
N ALA A 160 -112.48 -108.82 -7.21
CA ALA A 160 -111.54 -107.97 -6.48
C ALA A 160 -110.15 -107.94 -7.12
N ILE A 161 -109.70 -109.04 -7.73
CA ILE A 161 -108.46 -109.08 -8.52
C ILE A 161 -108.61 -108.28 -9.80
N ASP A 162 -109.76 -108.35 -10.47
CA ASP A 162 -110.02 -107.56 -11.68
C ASP A 162 -110.19 -106.07 -11.36
N GLU A 163 -110.83 -105.73 -10.23
CA GLU A 163 -110.89 -104.38 -9.66
C GLU A 163 -109.51 -103.87 -9.21
N LEU A 164 -108.68 -104.71 -8.57
CA LEU A 164 -107.30 -104.34 -8.23
C LEU A 164 -106.44 -104.14 -9.47
N LYS A 165 -106.61 -104.97 -10.50
CA LYS A 165 -105.88 -104.85 -11.77
C LYS A 165 -106.32 -103.60 -12.54
N THR A 166 -107.61 -103.29 -12.56
CA THR A 166 -108.14 -102.07 -13.19
C THR A 166 -107.74 -100.82 -12.41
N ASN A 167 -107.84 -100.82 -11.08
CA ASN A 167 -107.35 -99.72 -10.23
C ASN A 167 -105.83 -99.52 -10.35
N SER A 168 -105.04 -100.60 -10.31
CA SER A 168 -103.58 -100.54 -10.46
C SER A 168 -103.19 -100.03 -11.86
N ASN A 169 -103.89 -100.45 -12.91
CA ASN A 169 -103.67 -99.91 -14.26
C ASN A 169 -104.06 -98.44 -14.36
N GLN A 170 -105.14 -98.00 -13.72
CA GLN A 170 -105.53 -96.58 -13.67
C GLN A 170 -104.52 -95.74 -12.88
N GLU A 171 -104.00 -96.23 -11.75
CA GLU A 171 -102.95 -95.56 -10.98
C GLU A 171 -101.64 -95.48 -11.77
N ASN A 172 -101.23 -96.55 -12.45
CA ASN A 172 -100.05 -96.54 -13.32
C ASN A 172 -100.21 -95.57 -14.49
N GLN A 173 -101.40 -95.48 -15.11
CA GLN A 173 -101.66 -94.49 -16.16
C GLN A 173 -101.62 -93.05 -15.63
N LYS A 174 -102.14 -92.79 -14.42
CA LYS A 174 -102.01 -91.47 -13.77
C LYS A 174 -100.53 -91.14 -13.49
N LEU A 175 -99.76 -92.09 -12.97
CA LEU A 175 -98.32 -91.93 -12.72
C LEU A 175 -97.56 -91.60 -14.01
N ILE A 176 -97.82 -92.31 -15.10
CA ILE A 176 -97.22 -92.03 -16.41
C ILE A 176 -97.60 -90.62 -16.88
N SER A 177 -98.88 -90.23 -16.77
CA SER A 177 -99.31 -88.89 -17.17
C SER A 177 -98.67 -87.76 -16.35
N ILE A 178 -98.45 -87.98 -15.05
CA ILE A 178 -97.78 -87.02 -14.16
C ILE A 178 -96.29 -86.92 -14.50
N LEU A 179 -95.65 -88.06 -14.79
CA LEU A 179 -94.25 -88.10 -15.23
C LEU A 179 -94.06 -87.38 -16.56
N ASP A 180 -94.90 -87.64 -17.57
CA ASP A 180 -94.85 -86.95 -18.86
C ASP A 180 -95.04 -85.43 -18.70
N THR A 181 -96.04 -85.02 -17.90
CA THR A 181 -96.29 -83.60 -17.62
C THR A 181 -95.10 -82.93 -16.93
N ASN A 182 -94.44 -83.62 -16.00
CA ASN A 182 -93.27 -83.07 -15.31
C ASN A 182 -92.03 -83.05 -16.19
N PHE A 183 -91.83 -84.07 -17.03
CA PHE A 183 -90.75 -84.08 -18.03
C PHE A 183 -90.92 -82.96 -19.06
N GLU A 184 -92.14 -82.72 -19.52
CA GLU A 184 -92.44 -81.63 -20.45
C GLU A 184 -92.18 -80.25 -19.81
N LYS A 185 -92.62 -80.05 -18.55
CA LYS A 185 -92.30 -78.83 -17.78
C LYS A 185 -90.81 -78.66 -17.54
N MET A 186 -90.09 -79.74 -17.24
CA MET A 186 -88.65 -79.73 -17.02
C MET A 186 -87.90 -79.38 -18.32
N ASN A 187 -88.26 -79.99 -19.45
CA ASN A 187 -87.67 -79.68 -20.75
C ASN A 187 -87.89 -78.22 -21.15
N ASN A 188 -89.11 -77.71 -20.98
CA ASN A 188 -89.42 -76.31 -21.28
C ASN A 188 -88.62 -75.35 -20.37
N SER A 189 -88.50 -75.68 -19.08
CA SER A 189 -87.68 -74.89 -18.14
C SER A 189 -86.19 -74.92 -18.51
N LEU A 190 -85.67 -76.06 -18.97
CA LEU A 190 -84.30 -76.20 -19.46
C LEU A 190 -84.06 -75.40 -20.74
N GLU A 191 -85.01 -75.44 -21.68
CA GLU A 191 -84.94 -74.66 -22.93
C GLU A 191 -84.91 -73.16 -22.65
N ILE A 192 -85.80 -72.67 -21.77
CA ILE A 192 -85.81 -71.26 -21.33
C ILE A 192 -84.50 -70.89 -20.62
N ALA A 193 -83.95 -71.77 -19.80
CA ALA A 193 -82.69 -71.53 -19.09
C ALA A 193 -81.49 -71.45 -20.06
N ILE A 194 -81.43 -72.36 -21.05
CA ILE A 194 -80.39 -72.37 -22.09
C ILE A 194 -80.49 -71.10 -22.95
N GLU A 195 -81.69 -70.68 -23.33
CA GLU A 195 -81.89 -69.45 -24.10
C GLU A 195 -81.44 -68.20 -23.32
N LYS A 196 -81.80 -68.10 -22.03
CA LYS A 196 -81.37 -66.99 -21.16
C LYS A 196 -79.86 -66.98 -20.91
N LEU A 197 -79.24 -68.15 -20.70
CA LEU A 197 -77.79 -68.27 -20.51
C LEU A 197 -77.02 -67.87 -21.77
N SER A 198 -77.46 -68.35 -22.94
CA SER A 198 -76.77 -68.07 -24.20
C SER A 198 -76.86 -66.60 -24.62
N LYS A 199 -78.01 -65.94 -24.40
CA LYS A 199 -78.20 -64.52 -24.75
C LYS A 199 -77.63 -63.57 -23.69
N GLY A 200 -77.92 -63.79 -22.41
CA GLY A 200 -77.59 -62.85 -21.34
C GLY A 200 -76.08 -62.64 -21.13
N ALA A 201 -75.31 -63.73 -21.01
CA ALA A 201 -73.87 -63.62 -20.73
C ALA A 201 -73.08 -63.05 -21.92
N THR A 202 -73.44 -63.44 -23.14
CA THR A 202 -72.75 -62.99 -24.36
C THR A 202 -73.05 -61.52 -24.65
N GLU A 203 -74.31 -61.08 -24.53
CA GLU A 203 -74.69 -59.68 -24.74
C GLU A 203 -74.10 -58.74 -23.68
N GLU A 204 -74.06 -59.15 -22.41
CA GLU A 204 -73.47 -58.32 -21.35
C GLU A 204 -71.96 -58.16 -21.53
N ILE A 205 -71.24 -59.25 -21.87
CA ILE A 205 -69.80 -59.17 -22.15
C ILE A 205 -69.53 -58.31 -23.38
N MET A 206 -70.31 -58.47 -24.45
CA MET A 206 -70.09 -57.69 -25.66
C MET A 206 -70.38 -56.20 -25.45
N LYS A 207 -71.42 -55.85 -24.67
CA LYS A 207 -71.70 -54.47 -24.26
C LYS A 207 -70.58 -53.91 -23.39
N ALA A 208 -70.09 -54.67 -22.41
CA ALA A 208 -68.97 -54.23 -21.57
C ALA A 208 -67.71 -53.98 -22.41
N LEU A 209 -67.41 -54.86 -23.36
CA LEU A 209 -66.27 -54.70 -24.27
C LEU A 209 -66.44 -53.47 -25.19
N GLU A 210 -67.64 -53.26 -25.74
CA GLU A 210 -67.96 -52.10 -26.57
C GLU A 210 -67.85 -50.79 -25.78
N THR A 211 -68.33 -50.76 -24.54
CA THR A 211 -68.18 -49.62 -23.64
C THR A 211 -66.71 -49.34 -23.34
N VAL A 212 -65.92 -50.35 -22.99
CA VAL A 212 -64.49 -50.19 -22.70
C VAL A 212 -63.72 -49.69 -23.92
N ILE A 213 -64.01 -50.20 -25.13
CA ILE A 213 -63.36 -49.73 -26.36
C ILE A 213 -63.75 -48.28 -26.66
N LYS A 214 -65.02 -47.92 -26.42
CA LYS A 214 -65.51 -46.56 -26.64
C LYS A 214 -64.89 -45.57 -25.64
N GLU A 215 -64.82 -45.94 -24.38
CA GLU A 215 -64.14 -45.18 -23.32
C GLU A 215 -62.64 -45.07 -23.62
N PHE A 216 -61.98 -46.17 -24.01
CA PHE A 216 -60.57 -46.16 -24.39
C PHE A 216 -60.29 -45.25 -25.59
N ASN A 217 -61.13 -45.28 -26.63
CA ASN A 217 -60.99 -44.38 -27.78
C ASN A 217 -61.24 -42.92 -27.41
N GLN A 218 -62.20 -42.63 -26.51
CA GLN A 218 -62.40 -41.28 -25.98
C GLN A 218 -61.20 -40.81 -25.15
N GLU A 219 -60.66 -41.67 -24.30
CA GLU A 219 -59.52 -41.38 -23.46
C GLU A 219 -58.24 -41.18 -24.29
N LEU A 220 -58.04 -41.98 -25.34
CA LEU A 220 -56.97 -41.76 -26.33
C LEU A 220 -57.11 -40.40 -26.99
N GLN A 221 -58.31 -40.04 -27.45
CA GLN A 221 -58.52 -38.78 -28.15
C GLN A 221 -58.39 -37.57 -27.21
N SER A 222 -58.87 -37.67 -25.98
CA SER A 222 -58.79 -36.58 -24.99
C SER A 222 -57.39 -36.50 -24.38
N SER A 223 -56.94 -37.56 -23.70
CA SER A 223 -55.70 -37.54 -22.92
C SER A 223 -54.44 -37.49 -23.78
N PHE A 224 -54.40 -38.05 -25.00
CA PHE A 224 -53.27 -37.81 -25.91
C PHE A 224 -53.43 -36.53 -26.73
N GLY A 225 -54.64 -36.18 -27.14
CA GLY A 225 -54.90 -34.93 -27.87
C GLY A 225 -54.44 -33.71 -27.07
N ASP A 226 -54.86 -33.61 -25.80
CA ASP A 226 -54.48 -32.52 -24.90
C ASP A 226 -52.97 -32.51 -24.61
N ASN A 227 -52.35 -33.68 -24.46
CA ASN A 227 -50.90 -33.80 -24.29
C ASN A 227 -50.12 -33.32 -25.52
N PHE A 228 -50.59 -33.60 -26.75
CA PHE A 228 -49.96 -33.08 -27.97
C PHE A 228 -50.16 -31.56 -28.12
N VAL A 229 -51.28 -31.02 -27.67
CA VAL A 229 -51.50 -29.57 -27.63
C VAL A 229 -50.53 -28.91 -26.67
N GLN A 230 -50.39 -29.43 -25.45
CA GLN A 230 -49.43 -28.93 -24.47
C GLN A 230 -47.98 -29.08 -24.95
N LEU A 231 -47.64 -30.20 -25.60
CA LEU A 231 -46.33 -30.40 -26.20
C LEU A 231 -46.05 -29.36 -27.30
N ASN A 232 -47.02 -29.11 -28.19
CA ASN A 232 -46.88 -28.08 -29.22
C ASN A 232 -46.74 -26.68 -28.61
N GLU A 233 -47.48 -26.37 -27.55
CA GLU A 233 -47.35 -25.10 -26.83
C GLU A 233 -45.96 -24.96 -26.18
N ALA A 234 -45.43 -26.02 -25.57
CA ALA A 234 -44.08 -26.05 -25.04
C ALA A 234 -43.01 -25.84 -26.13
N VAL A 235 -43.18 -26.47 -27.30
CA VAL A 235 -42.29 -26.27 -28.45
C VAL A 235 -42.37 -24.84 -28.98
N ILE A 236 -43.56 -24.26 -29.09
CA ILE A 236 -43.73 -22.85 -29.49
C ILE A 236 -43.05 -21.92 -28.48
N ASN A 237 -43.19 -22.17 -27.19
CA ASN A 237 -42.54 -21.39 -26.15
C ASN A 237 -41.01 -21.54 -26.19
N LEU A 238 -40.50 -22.72 -26.54
CA LEU A 238 -39.08 -22.96 -26.75
C LEU A 238 -38.56 -22.21 -27.97
N LEU A 239 -39.30 -22.18 -29.07
CA LEU A 239 -38.95 -21.37 -30.26
C LEU A 239 -38.95 -19.87 -29.95
N LYS A 240 -39.94 -19.37 -29.21
CA LYS A 240 -39.96 -17.98 -28.73
C LYS A 240 -38.75 -17.69 -27.84
N TRP A 241 -38.42 -18.60 -26.93
CA TRP A 241 -37.24 -18.48 -26.09
C TRP A 241 -35.95 -18.45 -26.92
N GLN A 242 -35.83 -19.28 -27.96
CA GLN A 242 -34.69 -19.29 -28.87
C GLN A 242 -34.54 -17.96 -29.63
N GLU A 243 -35.63 -17.38 -30.13
CA GLU A 243 -35.58 -16.09 -30.83
C GLU A 243 -35.17 -14.94 -29.89
N ASN A 244 -35.73 -14.93 -28.67
CA ASN A 244 -35.35 -13.97 -27.63
C ASN A 244 -33.87 -14.15 -27.23
N TYR A 245 -33.41 -15.39 -27.11
CA TYR A 245 -32.03 -15.70 -26.76
C TYR A 245 -31.05 -15.27 -27.86
N LYS A 246 -31.40 -15.47 -29.14
CA LYS A 246 -30.64 -14.94 -30.27
C LYS A 246 -30.48 -13.42 -30.17
N THR A 247 -31.58 -12.69 -29.92
CA THR A 247 -31.54 -11.23 -29.74
C THR A 247 -30.64 -10.83 -28.57
N HIS A 248 -30.69 -11.59 -27.47
CA HIS A 248 -29.82 -11.37 -26.31
C HIS A 248 -28.33 -11.55 -26.65
N ILE A 249 -27.99 -12.58 -27.43
CA ILE A 249 -26.62 -12.83 -27.89
C ILE A 249 -26.13 -11.72 -28.82
N GLU A 250 -26.95 -11.27 -29.77
CA GLU A 250 -26.61 -10.14 -30.65
C GLU A 250 -26.34 -8.85 -29.85
N THR A 251 -27.18 -8.57 -28.84
CA THR A 251 -26.98 -7.42 -27.94
C THR A 251 -25.73 -7.57 -27.07
N LEU A 252 -25.44 -8.80 -26.63
CA LEU A 252 -24.26 -9.09 -25.82
C LEU A 252 -22.98 -8.88 -26.64
N ASP A 253 -22.97 -9.30 -27.90
CA ASP A 253 -21.84 -9.13 -28.81
C ASP A 253 -21.55 -7.64 -29.06
N GLU A 254 -22.59 -6.85 -29.36
CA GLU A 254 -22.46 -5.40 -29.52
C GLU A 254 -21.89 -4.72 -28.26
N LYS A 255 -22.35 -5.14 -27.08
CA LYS A 255 -21.83 -4.63 -25.80
C LYS A 255 -20.37 -5.04 -25.55
N LEU A 256 -19.97 -6.25 -25.93
CA LEU A 256 -18.59 -6.71 -25.81
C LEU A 256 -17.66 -5.95 -26.76
N GLU A 257 -18.12 -5.65 -27.98
CA GLU A 257 -17.37 -4.83 -28.94
C GLU A 257 -17.19 -3.39 -28.43
N LEU A 258 -18.25 -2.79 -27.89
CA LEU A 258 -18.19 -1.48 -27.23
C LEU A 258 -17.25 -1.48 -26.02
N SER A 259 -17.26 -2.55 -25.22
CA SER A 259 -16.36 -2.72 -24.08
C SER A 259 -14.91 -2.80 -24.53
N THR A 260 -14.62 -3.60 -25.55
CA THR A 260 -13.28 -3.74 -26.14
C THR A 260 -12.78 -2.39 -26.66
N THR A 261 -13.61 -1.66 -27.40
CA THR A 261 -13.29 -0.31 -27.90
C THR A 261 -13.02 0.66 -26.75
N SER A 262 -13.79 0.60 -25.67
CA SER A 262 -13.61 1.44 -24.49
C SER A 262 -12.30 1.12 -23.75
N ILE A 263 -11.92 -0.17 -23.69
CA ILE A 263 -10.64 -0.61 -23.13
C ILE A 263 -9.48 -0.08 -23.97
N GLU A 264 -9.56 -0.15 -25.31
CA GLU A 264 -8.50 0.37 -26.18
C GLU A 264 -8.35 1.89 -26.04
N LYS A 265 -9.45 2.65 -26.02
CA LYS A 265 -9.41 4.11 -25.74
C LYS A 265 -8.84 4.44 -24.36
N SER A 266 -9.11 3.59 -23.37
CA SER A 266 -8.55 3.74 -22.03
C SER A 266 -7.05 3.51 -22.01
N LYS A 267 -6.56 2.50 -22.76
CA LYS A 267 -5.13 2.26 -22.98
C LYS A 267 -4.47 3.47 -23.66
N GLU A 268 -5.04 4.00 -24.74
CA GLU A 268 -4.53 5.20 -25.41
C GLU A 268 -4.45 6.38 -24.44
N SER A 269 -5.49 6.59 -23.63
CA SER A 269 -5.51 7.66 -22.62
C SER A 269 -4.42 7.46 -21.55
N LEU A 270 -4.19 6.22 -21.10
CA LEU A 270 -3.13 5.89 -20.15
C LEU A 270 -1.74 6.11 -20.75
N GLU A 271 -1.54 5.83 -22.04
CA GLU A 271 -0.28 6.12 -22.74
C GLU A 271 -0.03 7.63 -22.82
N VAL A 272 -1.06 8.43 -23.13
CA VAL A 272 -0.97 9.91 -23.13
C VAL A 272 -0.67 10.43 -21.73
N ILE A 273 -1.35 9.94 -20.69
CA ILE A 273 -1.11 10.32 -19.30
C ILE A 273 0.34 9.98 -18.90
N SER A 274 0.80 8.77 -19.24
CA SER A 274 2.18 8.34 -18.97
C SER A 274 3.20 9.27 -19.63
N SER A 275 2.99 9.62 -20.91
CA SER A 275 3.84 10.58 -21.62
C SER A 275 3.84 11.95 -20.97
N LYS A 276 2.66 12.49 -20.63
CA LYS A 276 2.54 13.80 -19.96
C LYS A 276 3.18 13.80 -18.58
N ASN A 277 3.10 12.68 -17.85
CA ASN A 277 3.75 12.56 -16.55
C ASN A 277 5.29 12.59 -16.68
N LYS A 278 5.84 12.03 -17.77
CA LYS A 278 7.27 12.16 -18.09
C LYS A 278 7.69 13.61 -18.37
N GLU A 279 6.86 14.39 -19.06
CA GLU A 279 7.07 15.83 -19.24
C GLU A 279 7.09 16.57 -17.89
N VAL A 280 6.15 16.25 -17.00
CA VAL A 280 6.10 16.82 -15.63
C VAL A 280 7.37 16.49 -14.84
N LEU A 281 7.90 15.27 -14.93
CA LEU A 281 9.16 14.90 -14.30
C LEU A 281 10.35 15.72 -14.83
N ASN A 282 10.36 16.05 -16.13
CA ASN A 282 11.37 16.95 -16.69
C ASN A 282 11.26 18.36 -16.08
N VAL A 283 10.05 18.89 -15.92
CA VAL A 283 9.82 20.19 -15.27
C VAL A 283 10.34 20.19 -13.83
N TYR A 284 10.12 19.11 -13.06
CA TYR A 284 10.72 18.97 -11.73
C TYR A 284 12.25 18.94 -11.76
N GLY A 285 12.85 18.31 -12.78
CA GLY A 285 14.30 18.33 -13.01
C GLY A 285 14.84 19.73 -13.30
N GLU A 286 14.14 20.51 -14.12
CA GLU A 286 14.48 21.91 -14.39
C GLU A 286 14.32 22.79 -13.16
N LEU A 287 13.24 22.62 -12.40
CA LEU A 287 13.01 23.33 -11.14
C LEU A 287 14.14 23.06 -10.14
N LYS A 288 14.60 21.80 -10.03
CA LYS A 288 15.75 21.46 -9.20
C LYS A 288 17.01 22.23 -9.63
N ARG A 289 17.29 22.30 -10.94
CA ARG A 289 18.43 23.09 -11.45
C ARG A 289 18.30 24.57 -11.10
N ILE A 290 17.10 25.14 -11.19
CA ILE A 290 16.83 26.53 -10.80
C ILE A 290 17.15 26.72 -9.32
N ILE A 291 16.67 25.81 -8.44
CA ILE A 291 16.97 25.85 -7.01
C ILE A 291 18.49 25.80 -6.76
N ASP A 292 19.22 24.91 -7.43
CA ASP A 292 20.69 24.80 -7.30
C ASP A 292 21.43 26.07 -7.78
N VAL A 293 20.88 26.79 -8.76
CA VAL A 293 21.42 28.09 -9.20
C VAL A 293 21.14 29.17 -8.15
N TYR A 294 19.92 29.22 -7.60
CA TYR A 294 19.57 30.18 -6.56
C TYR A 294 20.37 29.97 -5.27
N ASP A 295 20.59 28.72 -4.85
CA ASP A 295 21.42 28.41 -3.68
C ASP A 295 22.86 28.96 -3.86
N ARG A 296 23.46 28.72 -5.03
CA ARG A 296 24.76 29.31 -5.38
C ARG A 296 24.75 30.83 -5.43
N GLN A 297 23.67 31.45 -5.91
CA GLN A 297 23.55 32.91 -5.91
C GLN A 297 23.44 33.47 -4.48
N ILE A 298 22.69 32.80 -3.59
CA ILE A 298 22.59 33.17 -2.18
C ILE A 298 23.97 33.10 -1.52
N GLN A 299 24.72 32.01 -1.73
CA GLN A 299 26.08 31.88 -1.21
C GLN A 299 27.03 32.98 -1.71
N ASN A 300 27.00 33.29 -3.01
CA ASN A 300 27.77 34.40 -3.58
C ASN A 300 27.37 35.75 -2.97
N LEU A 301 26.07 36.00 -2.80
CA LEU A 301 25.56 37.22 -2.17
C LEU A 301 26.03 37.33 -0.72
N THR A 302 25.99 36.25 0.05
CA THR A 302 26.53 36.20 1.41
C THR A 302 28.02 36.52 1.43
N GLN A 303 28.81 35.97 0.49
CA GLN A 303 30.24 36.28 0.37
C GLN A 303 30.48 37.76 0.02
N HIS A 304 29.68 38.34 -0.89
CA HIS A 304 29.76 39.77 -1.21
C HIS A 304 29.42 40.64 0.01
N LEU A 305 28.37 40.29 0.77
CA LEU A 305 28.02 41.01 2.01
C LEU A 305 29.14 40.93 3.05
N GLN A 306 29.79 39.78 3.20
CA GLN A 306 30.95 39.64 4.07
C GLN A 306 32.13 40.51 3.59
N THR A 307 32.37 40.55 2.28
CA THR A 307 33.38 41.43 1.68
C THR A 307 33.09 42.90 1.98
N TYR A 308 31.84 43.34 1.86
CA TYR A 308 31.44 44.70 2.24
C TYR A 308 31.63 44.98 3.72
N ALA A 309 31.31 44.03 4.60
CA ALA A 309 31.57 44.17 6.03
C ALA A 309 33.08 44.34 6.32
N THR A 310 33.94 43.57 5.65
CA THR A 310 35.40 43.71 5.79
C THR A 310 35.91 45.05 5.24
N LEU A 311 35.34 45.54 4.14
CA LEU A 311 35.67 46.86 3.59
C LEU A 311 35.27 47.97 4.55
N SER A 312 34.08 47.86 5.17
CA SER A 312 33.60 48.82 6.18
C SER A 312 34.56 48.88 7.38
N SER A 313 34.97 47.73 7.91
CA SER A 313 35.92 47.67 9.02
C SER A 313 37.30 48.21 8.63
N SER A 314 37.75 47.93 7.41
CA SER A 314 39.01 48.48 6.89
C SER A 314 38.95 50.00 6.75
N ALA A 315 37.84 50.53 6.24
CA ALA A 315 37.60 51.96 6.13
C ALA A 315 37.58 52.64 7.52
N GLU A 316 36.92 52.03 8.51
CA GLU A 316 36.93 52.50 9.90
C GLU A 316 38.36 52.61 10.46
N ASN A 317 39.18 51.58 10.26
CA ASN A 317 40.60 51.59 10.64
C ASN A 317 41.42 52.66 9.89
N MET A 318 41.16 52.85 8.59
CA MET A 318 41.80 53.91 7.80
C MET A 318 41.44 55.29 8.34
N PHE A 319 40.17 55.56 8.64
CA PHE A 319 39.74 56.83 9.23
C PHE A 319 40.39 57.04 10.60
N ALA A 320 40.42 56.03 11.46
CA ALA A 320 41.11 56.11 12.75
C ALA A 320 42.60 56.43 12.60
N THR A 321 43.27 55.82 11.63
CA THR A 321 44.69 56.08 11.32
C THR A 321 44.90 57.51 10.82
N ILE A 322 44.04 57.99 9.92
CA ILE A 322 44.07 59.38 9.42
C ILE A 322 43.87 60.36 10.58
N THR A 323 42.87 60.13 11.44
CA THR A 323 42.61 60.98 12.62
C THR A 323 43.79 60.99 13.59
N THR A 324 44.44 59.84 13.80
CA THR A 324 45.64 59.72 14.63
C THR A 324 46.80 60.51 14.02
N ASN A 325 47.06 60.36 12.72
CA ASN A 325 48.12 61.08 12.03
C ASN A 325 47.88 62.59 11.99
N ILE A 326 46.65 63.05 11.79
CA ILE A 326 46.29 64.47 11.85
C ILE A 326 46.53 65.02 13.26
N SER A 327 46.14 64.28 14.31
CA SER A 327 46.39 64.67 15.70
C SER A 327 47.88 64.77 16.01
N LYS A 328 48.67 63.77 15.59
CA LYS A 328 50.12 63.77 15.77
C LYS A 328 50.80 64.91 15.01
N THR A 329 50.38 65.15 13.76
CA THR A 329 50.87 66.27 12.95
C THR A 329 50.56 67.60 13.65
N LYS A 330 49.37 67.77 14.22
CA LYS A 330 49.01 68.96 15.00
C LYS A 330 49.92 69.17 16.22
N GLU A 331 50.25 68.10 16.95
CA GLU A 331 51.17 68.14 18.08
C GLU A 331 52.59 68.52 17.63
N GLU A 332 53.13 67.85 16.60
CA GLU A 332 54.44 68.15 16.03
C GLU A 332 54.54 69.60 15.51
N PHE A 333 53.48 70.13 14.90
CA PHE A 333 53.42 71.54 14.50
C PHE A 333 53.39 72.51 15.70
N SER A 334 52.70 72.13 16.78
CA SER A 334 52.68 72.92 18.01
C SER A 334 54.07 72.99 18.64
N ASP A 335 54.75 71.85 18.75
CA ASP A 335 56.11 71.74 19.28
C ASP A 335 57.11 72.51 18.42
N LEU A 336 57.02 72.39 17.10
CA LEU A 336 57.86 73.16 16.17
C LEU A 336 57.62 74.67 16.32
N SER A 337 56.37 75.10 16.43
CA SER A 337 56.02 76.50 16.64
C SER A 337 56.59 77.04 17.95
N GLU A 338 56.48 76.28 19.05
CA GLU A 338 57.06 76.64 20.34
C GLU A 338 58.59 76.67 20.29
N HIS A 339 59.22 75.70 19.62
CA HIS A 339 60.66 75.66 19.42
C HIS A 339 61.17 76.87 18.63
N ILE A 340 60.52 77.21 17.52
CA ILE A 340 60.85 78.41 16.71
C ILE A 340 60.71 79.68 17.56
N LYS A 341 59.63 79.80 18.34
CA LYS A 341 59.43 80.95 19.24
C LYS A 341 60.54 81.07 20.28
N LYS A 342 60.96 79.95 20.87
CA LYS A 342 62.04 79.89 21.85
C LYS A 342 63.39 80.28 21.22
N GLU A 343 63.72 79.73 20.06
CA GLU A 343 65.00 80.01 19.39
C GLU A 343 65.07 81.45 18.86
N ASN A 344 63.95 81.99 18.36
CA ASN A 344 63.87 83.40 17.98
C ASN A 344 64.03 84.33 19.19
N THR A 345 63.42 84.01 20.35
CA THR A 345 63.65 84.76 21.60
C THR A 345 65.13 84.73 21.99
N LYS A 346 65.77 83.56 21.95
CA LYS A 346 67.20 83.42 22.26
C LYS A 346 68.10 84.20 21.30
N GLN A 347 67.79 84.20 20.00
CA GLN A 347 68.50 85.04 19.03
C GLN A 347 68.32 86.53 19.31
N LEU A 348 67.11 86.95 19.68
CA LEU A 348 66.83 88.34 20.05
C LEU A 348 67.61 88.75 21.32
N ASP A 349 67.65 87.89 22.33
CA ASP A 349 68.40 88.11 23.57
C ASP A 349 69.91 88.23 23.28
N ASN A 350 70.46 87.30 22.49
CA ASN A 350 71.86 87.33 22.07
C ASN A 350 72.17 88.60 21.24
N ALA A 351 71.30 88.97 20.30
CA ALA A 351 71.47 90.18 19.50
C ALA A 351 71.43 91.43 20.39
N THR A 352 70.56 91.46 21.39
CA THR A 352 70.47 92.53 22.38
C THR A 352 71.74 92.61 23.23
N GLU A 353 72.26 91.48 23.69
CA GLU A 353 73.51 91.40 24.45
C GLU A 353 74.71 91.89 23.61
N ILE A 354 74.85 91.41 22.37
CA ILE A 354 75.91 91.84 21.44
C ILE A 354 75.78 93.34 21.17
N THR A 355 74.58 93.84 20.91
CA THR A 355 74.34 95.27 20.66
C THR A 355 74.71 96.09 21.90
N SER A 356 74.41 95.61 23.11
CA SER A 356 74.79 96.26 24.37
C SER A 356 76.31 96.29 24.55
N LYS A 357 77.02 95.19 24.24
CA LYS A 357 78.49 95.14 24.25
C LYS A 357 79.09 96.13 23.26
N ILE A 358 78.60 96.14 22.01
CA ILE A 358 79.04 97.10 20.98
C ILE A 358 78.79 98.54 21.44
N ALA A 359 77.61 98.83 22.00
CA ALA A 359 77.29 100.16 22.50
C ALA A 359 78.24 100.59 23.63
N ASN A 360 78.61 99.68 24.53
CA ASN A 360 79.59 99.93 25.58
C ASN A 360 81.01 100.14 25.01
N ASP A 361 81.45 99.31 24.06
CA ASP A 361 82.76 99.46 23.42
C ASP A 361 82.87 100.79 22.66
N ILE A 362 81.82 101.18 21.93
CA ILE A 362 81.74 102.50 21.28
C ILE A 362 81.83 103.61 22.32
N LYS A 363 81.11 103.50 23.45
CA LYS A 363 81.16 104.49 24.53
C LYS A 363 82.55 104.60 25.15
N LEU A 364 83.22 103.47 25.41
CA LEU A 364 84.58 103.42 25.94
C LEU A 364 85.58 104.05 24.96
N LYS A 365 85.57 103.63 23.69
CA LYS A 365 86.46 104.20 22.66
C LYS A 365 86.19 105.68 22.39
N THR A 366 84.93 106.12 22.45
CA THR A 366 84.59 107.55 22.34
C THR A 366 85.17 108.34 23.51
N THR A 367 85.15 107.78 24.72
CA THR A 367 85.75 108.39 25.91
C THR A 367 87.28 108.45 25.79
N GLU A 368 87.91 107.39 25.29
CA GLU A 368 89.35 107.34 25.01
C GLU A 368 89.76 108.38 23.95
N ILE A 369 89.04 108.46 22.83
CA ILE A 369 89.24 109.49 21.79
C ILE A 369 89.12 110.88 22.40
N LYS A 370 88.11 111.13 23.23
CA LYS A 370 87.93 112.43 23.90
C LYS A 370 89.12 112.76 24.81
N SER A 371 89.64 111.78 25.57
CA SER A 371 90.84 111.95 26.39
C SER A 371 92.05 112.31 25.53
N ASN A 372 92.31 111.54 24.47
CA ASN A 372 93.42 111.79 23.55
C ASN A 372 93.33 113.18 22.90
N PHE A 373 92.12 113.63 22.56
CA PHE A 373 91.91 114.96 22.00
C PHE A 373 92.20 116.08 23.02
N ASN A 374 91.87 115.87 24.30
CA ASN A 374 92.21 116.80 25.37
C ASN A 374 93.73 116.86 25.60
N ASP A 375 94.42 115.71 25.56
CA ASP A 375 95.89 115.63 25.69
C ASP A 375 96.59 116.31 24.51
N LEU A 376 96.08 116.11 23.29
CA LEU A 376 96.56 116.79 22.09
C LEU A 376 96.35 118.31 22.21
N THR A 377 95.18 118.74 22.66
CA THR A 377 94.87 120.17 22.88
C THR A 377 95.83 120.78 23.91
N SER A 378 96.09 120.07 25.00
CA SER A 378 97.03 120.49 26.04
C SER A 378 98.47 120.58 25.52
N SER A 379 98.87 119.63 24.67
CA SER A 379 100.17 119.64 23.99
C SER A 379 100.28 120.81 23.01
N PHE A 380 99.22 121.13 22.27
CA PHE A 380 99.17 122.31 21.39
C PHE A 380 99.29 123.61 22.20
N GLU A 381 98.59 123.74 23.32
CA GLU A 381 98.73 124.91 24.21
C GLU A 381 100.14 125.03 24.80
N LYS A 382 100.78 123.90 25.16
CA LYS A 382 102.18 123.89 25.59
C LYS A 382 103.12 124.34 24.47
N ASN A 383 102.98 123.78 23.26
CA ASN A 383 103.79 124.15 22.10
C ASN A 383 103.58 125.62 21.71
N LYS A 384 102.36 126.13 21.83
CA LYS A 384 102.06 127.56 21.62
C LYS A 384 102.83 128.44 22.61
N LYS A 385 102.83 128.10 23.91
CA LYS A 385 103.62 128.82 24.93
C LYS A 385 105.12 128.76 24.64
N GLU A 386 105.64 127.61 24.22
CA GLU A 386 107.04 127.47 23.82
C GLU A 386 107.37 128.34 22.60
N LEU A 387 106.50 128.40 21.60
CA LEU A 387 106.65 129.30 20.44
C LEU A 387 106.60 130.78 20.84
N GLU A 388 105.73 131.17 21.77
CA GLU A 388 105.69 132.54 22.32
C GLU A 388 107.02 132.89 23.03
N LEU A 389 107.59 131.95 23.81
CA LEU A 389 108.90 132.12 24.44
C LEU A 389 110.03 132.26 23.40
N ILE A 390 110.03 131.44 22.35
CA ILE A 390 111.00 131.54 21.24
C ILE A 390 110.85 132.89 20.53
N SER A 391 109.62 133.31 20.25
CA SER A 391 109.32 134.61 19.63
C SER A 391 109.87 135.77 20.48
N ASN A 392 109.66 135.72 21.81
CA ASN A 392 110.22 136.70 22.74
C ASN A 392 111.76 136.69 22.76
N HIS A 393 112.40 135.52 22.72
CA HIS A 393 113.86 135.44 22.59
C HIS A 393 114.36 136.08 21.29
N PHE A 394 113.70 135.83 20.16
CA PHE A 394 114.04 136.48 18.89
C PHE A 394 113.88 138.00 18.95
N LYS A 395 112.82 138.49 19.61
CA LYS A 395 112.62 139.92 19.83
C LYS A 395 113.75 140.53 20.67
N ASN A 396 114.10 139.88 21.79
CA ASN A 396 115.23 140.31 22.63
C ASN A 396 116.54 140.29 21.86
N LEU A 397 116.79 139.27 21.02
CA LEU A 397 117.98 139.22 20.16
C LEU A 397 118.05 140.41 19.20
N GLY A 398 116.91 140.79 18.62
CA GLY A 398 116.77 141.96 17.76
C GLY A 398 117.05 143.29 18.46
N GLU A 399 116.85 143.39 19.79
CA GLU A 399 117.15 144.58 20.59
C GLU A 399 118.59 144.59 21.16
N GLU A 400 119.10 143.42 21.54
CA GLU A 400 120.42 143.24 22.16
C GLU A 400 121.57 143.33 21.14
N ILE A 401 121.41 142.75 19.94
CA ILE A 401 122.45 142.78 18.89
C ILE A 401 122.83 144.21 18.50
N PRO A 402 121.89 145.13 18.19
CA PRO A 402 122.22 146.52 17.87
C PRO A 402 122.89 147.26 19.03
N LYS A 403 122.48 146.99 20.28
CA LYS A 403 123.12 147.58 21.48
C LYS A 403 124.57 147.12 21.62
N ALA A 404 124.84 145.82 21.50
CA ALA A 404 126.20 145.28 21.58
C ALA A 404 127.11 145.80 20.46
N LEU A 405 126.56 145.94 19.24
CA LEU A 405 127.24 146.54 18.10
C LEU A 405 127.57 148.02 18.35
N LYS A 406 126.63 148.79 18.91
CA LYS A 406 126.85 150.21 19.27
C LYS A 406 127.96 150.36 20.30
N VAL A 407 127.93 149.57 21.37
CA VAL A 407 128.97 149.59 22.43
C VAL A 407 130.35 149.25 21.84
N SER A 408 130.43 148.25 20.96
CA SER A 408 131.70 147.88 20.29
C SER A 408 132.21 148.99 19.35
N LEU A 409 131.33 149.66 18.61
CA LEU A 409 131.67 150.78 17.73
C LEU A 409 132.16 152.01 18.50
N GLU A 410 131.52 152.33 19.64
CA GLU A 410 131.96 153.41 20.54
C GLU A 410 133.35 153.12 21.14
N SER A 411 133.60 151.85 21.53
CA SER A 411 134.92 151.43 22.03
C SER A 411 136.00 151.44 20.94
N LEU A 412 135.66 151.12 19.68
CA LEU A 412 136.58 151.21 18.55
C LEU A 412 136.96 152.67 18.25
N ASN A 413 135.97 153.56 18.28
CA ASN A 413 136.15 154.98 18.01
C ASN A 413 137.02 155.67 19.07
N SER A 414 136.86 155.30 20.36
CA SER A 414 137.71 155.82 21.43
C SER A 414 139.16 155.34 21.31
N GLY A 415 139.37 154.08 20.90
CA GLY A 415 140.70 153.51 20.65
C GLY A 415 141.45 154.21 19.50
N LEU A 416 140.78 154.49 18.38
CA LEU A 416 141.35 155.22 17.24
C LEU A 416 141.74 156.66 17.60
N THR A 417 140.93 157.32 18.43
CA THR A 417 141.19 158.69 18.90
C THR A 417 142.41 158.74 19.82
N SER A 418 142.57 157.76 20.71
CA SER A 418 143.73 157.65 21.60
C SER A 418 145.03 157.38 20.84
N LEU A 419 144.98 156.52 19.81
CA LEU A 419 146.13 156.23 18.94
C LEU A 419 146.60 157.49 18.18
N THR A 420 145.66 158.26 17.65
CA THR A 420 145.94 159.48 16.87
C THR A 420 146.60 160.57 17.73
N ASN A 421 146.12 160.77 18.97
CA ASN A 421 146.69 161.74 19.89
C ASN A 421 148.10 161.37 20.37
N ASN A 422 148.38 160.07 20.58
CA ASN A 422 149.72 159.61 20.92
C ASN A 422 150.70 159.77 19.74
N PHE A 423 150.27 159.46 18.52
CA PHE A 423 151.09 159.65 17.31
C PHE A 423 151.48 161.13 17.11
N GLN A 424 150.56 162.06 17.38
CA GLN A 424 150.80 163.49 17.26
C GLN A 424 151.80 164.01 18.30
N LYS A 425 151.80 163.43 19.50
CA LYS A 425 152.73 163.74 20.57
C LYS A 425 154.14 163.22 20.27
N ASP A 426 154.25 161.95 19.86
CA ASP A 426 155.53 161.32 19.51
C ASP A 426 156.22 162.02 18.33
N TYR A 427 155.45 162.46 17.33
CA TYR A 427 155.99 163.22 16.19
C TYR A 427 156.59 164.58 16.59
N LYS A 428 156.02 165.22 17.61
CA LYS A 428 156.47 166.53 18.10
C LYS A 428 157.75 166.40 18.95
N ASP A 429 157.82 165.39 19.81
CA ASP A 429 159.02 165.11 20.63
C ASP A 429 160.23 164.67 19.79
N ILE A 430 160.01 163.97 18.66
CA ILE A 430 161.07 163.64 17.69
C ILE A 430 161.61 164.90 17.01
N MET A 431 160.72 165.85 16.67
CA MET A 431 161.10 167.03 15.90
C MET A 431 161.85 168.09 16.74
N ASP A 432 161.52 168.21 18.03
CA ASP A 432 162.27 169.07 18.95
C ASP A 432 163.66 168.50 19.31
N ASN A 433 163.82 167.17 19.31
CA ASN A 433 165.13 166.54 19.50
C ASN A 433 166.05 166.61 18.27
N TYR A 434 165.50 166.67 17.06
CA TYR A 434 166.31 166.80 15.83
C TYR A 434 166.94 168.20 15.68
N LYS A 435 166.31 169.24 16.23
CA LYS A 435 166.78 170.63 16.06
C LYS A 435 167.96 171.00 16.96
N ASN A 436 168.21 170.25 18.04
CA ASN A 436 169.30 170.52 18.99
C ASN A 436 170.61 169.72 18.72
N GLY A 437 170.68 168.92 17.65
CA GLY A 437 171.77 167.96 17.44
C GLY A 437 172.75 168.22 16.29
N ILE A 438 172.52 169.21 15.41
CA ILE A 438 173.37 169.42 14.22
C ILE A 438 173.58 170.93 13.96
N ARG A 439 174.86 171.37 14.08
CA ARG A 439 175.47 172.64 13.59
C ARG A 439 175.31 173.92 14.46
N GLN A 440 176.36 174.73 14.67
CA GLN A 440 177.67 174.89 13.97
C GLN A 440 177.61 175.00 12.45
#